data_AF-A0A367LZ97-F1
#
_entry.id   AF-A0A367LZ97-F1
#
_cell.length_a   1.000
_cell.length_b   1.000
_cell.length_c   1.000
_cell.angle_alpha   90.00
_cell.angle_beta   90.00
_cell.angle_gamma   90.00
#
_symmetry.space_group_name_H-M   'P 1'
#
loop_
_entity.id
_entity.type
_entity.pdbx_description
1 polymer ?
#
loop_
_entity_poly.entity_id
_entity_poly.type
_entity_poly.pdbx_seq_one_letter_code
_entity_poly.pdbx_strand_id
1 'polypeptide(L)' 'MQAYESGDERGLIYGYVLNGRGGGRRVGRNQIAVLDLLPEESLWLHWDRGVPEAQAWLRDSAGRS' A
#
# COMPACT_ATOMS: atom_id res chain seq x y z
N MET A 1 -12.12 -2.14 -19.38
CA MET A 1 -12.14 -1.39 -18.11
C MET A 1 -12.05 -2.43 -17.01
N GLN A 2 -10.86 -2.60 -16.42
CA GLN A 2 -10.59 -3.69 -15.46
C GLN A 2 -11.39 -3.44 -14.18
N ALA A 3 -12.26 -4.39 -13.82
CA ALA A 3 -13.05 -4.36 -12.59
C ALA A 3 -12.10 -4.35 -11.37
N TYR A 4 -12.16 -3.28 -10.59
CA TYR A 4 -11.43 -3.13 -9.31
C TYR A 4 -12.20 -3.78 -8.16
N GLU A 5 -12.92 -4.86 -8.43
CA GLU A 5 -13.75 -5.52 -7.43
C GLU A 5 -12.91 -6.47 -6.60
N SER A 6 -12.55 -6.01 -5.40
CA SER A 6 -12.72 -6.79 -4.17
C SER A 6 -12.72 -5.81 -3.01
N GLY A 7 -13.92 -5.44 -2.56
CA GLY A 7 -14.12 -4.53 -1.44
C GLY A 7 -13.45 -5.07 -0.17
N ASP A 8 -12.40 -4.38 0.27
CA ASP A 8 -11.91 -4.27 1.67
C ASP A 8 -10.65 -3.37 1.75
N GLU A 9 -10.22 -2.77 0.63
CA GLU A 9 -8.93 -2.07 0.59
C GLU A 9 -8.95 -0.65 1.19
N ARG A 10 -10.10 -0.16 1.69
CA ARG A 10 -10.24 1.11 2.44
C ARG A 10 -9.47 2.29 1.78
N GLY A 11 -9.45 2.32 0.44
CA GLY A 11 -8.76 3.30 -0.39
C GLY A 11 -7.31 2.96 -0.80
N LEU A 12 -6.79 1.76 -0.56
CA LEU A 12 -5.58 1.27 -1.24
C LEU A 12 -5.97 0.85 -2.65
N ILE A 13 -5.38 1.50 -3.66
CA ILE A 13 -5.61 1.18 -5.08
C ILE A 13 -4.59 0.13 -5.54
N TYR A 14 -3.32 0.32 -5.17
CA TYR A 14 -2.23 -0.61 -5.49
C TYR A 14 -1.23 -0.68 -4.33
N GLY A 15 -0.79 -1.88 -3.97
CA GLY A 15 0.32 -2.09 -3.05
C GLY A 15 1.34 -3.04 -3.65
N TYR A 16 2.61 -2.67 -3.66
CA TYR A 16 3.70 -3.50 -4.15
C TYR A 16 4.92 -3.42 -3.23
N VAL A 17 5.58 -4.55 -3.00
CA VAL A 17 6.93 -4.59 -2.46
C VAL A 17 7.88 -4.80 -3.63
N LEU A 18 8.67 -3.78 -3.92
CA LEU A 18 9.68 -3.79 -4.98
C LEU A 18 10.96 -4.43 -4.44
N ASN A 19 11.57 -5.30 -5.23
CA ASN A 19 12.79 -6.05 -4.82
C ASN A 19 14.10 -5.38 -5.27
N GLY A 20 14.06 -4.13 -5.76
CA GLY A 20 15.21 -3.41 -6.29
C GLY A 20 15.78 -3.93 -7.62
N ARG A 21 15.27 -5.03 -8.17
CA ARG A 21 15.75 -5.67 -9.41
C ARG A 21 14.81 -5.48 -10.60
N GLY A 22 13.90 -4.50 -10.52
CA GLY A 22 12.87 -4.24 -11.52
C GLY A 22 11.62 -5.13 -11.38
N GLY A 23 11.50 -5.90 -10.30
CA GLY A 23 10.33 -6.71 -9.97
C GLY A 23 9.68 -6.29 -8.66
N GLY A 24 8.47 -6.80 -8.41
CA GLY A 24 7.80 -6.63 -7.15
C GLY A 24 6.64 -7.60 -6.95
N ARG A 25 6.27 -7.83 -5.68
CA ARG A 25 5.10 -8.63 -5.32
C ARG A 25 3.95 -7.72 -4.92
N ARG A 26 2.74 -8.04 -5.37
CA ARG A 26 1.54 -7.31 -4.95
C ARG A 26 1.25 -7.62 -3.48
N VAL A 27 0.91 -6.58 -2.72
CA VAL A 27 0.55 -6.68 -1.30
C VAL A 27 -0.77 -5.98 -1.06
N GLY A 28 -1.63 -6.61 -0.26
CA GLY A 28 -2.90 -6.04 0.17
C GLY A 28 -2.77 -5.25 1.47
N ARG A 29 -3.78 -4.45 1.81
CA ARG A 29 -3.77 -3.58 3.00
C ARG A 29 -3.43 -4.28 4.32
N ASN A 30 -3.99 -5.47 4.56
CA ASN A 30 -3.74 -6.23 5.79
C ASN A 30 -2.30 -6.77 5.86
N GLN A 31 -1.66 -7.01 4.70
CA GLN A 31 -0.27 -7.44 4.66
C GLN A 31 0.66 -6.28 5.01
N ILE A 32 0.35 -5.06 4.58
CA ILE A 32 1.18 -3.87 4.86
C ILE A 32 1.47 -3.69 6.36
N ALA A 33 0.47 -3.94 7.22
CA ALA A 33 0.61 -3.78 8.67
C ALA A 33 1.61 -4.76 9.31
N VAL A 34 1.91 -5.89 8.64
CA VAL A 34 2.82 -6.94 9.12
C VAL A 34 4.01 -7.13 8.19
N LEU A 35 4.22 -6.23 7.23
CA LEU A 35 5.34 -6.29 6.31
C LEU A 35 6.63 -5.90 7.04
N ASP A 36 7.52 -6.87 7.16
CA ASP A 36 8.93 -6.63 7.44
C ASP A 36 9.64 -6.50 6.09
N LEU A 37 10.14 -5.30 5.79
CA LEU A 37 10.82 -5.02 4.53
C LEU A 37 12.32 -5.25 4.72
N LEU A 38 12.92 -5.99 3.80
CA LEU A 38 14.37 -6.06 3.73
C LEU A 38 14.95 -4.69 3.35
N PRO A 39 16.21 -4.39 3.71
CA PRO A 39 16.85 -3.11 3.37
C PRO A 39 16.90 -2.79 1.86
N GLU A 40 16.87 -3.83 1.04
CA GLU A 40 16.86 -3.77 -0.43
C GLU A 40 15.45 -3.76 -1.03
N GLU A 41 14.43 -4.00 -0.21
CA GLU A 41 13.04 -3.93 -0.61
C GLU A 41 12.48 -2.51 -0.40
N SER A 42 11.62 -2.08 -1.31
CA SER A 42 10.94 -0.79 -1.21
C SER A 42 9.44 -0.99 -1.30
N LEU A 43 8.72 -0.49 -0.32
CA LEU A 43 7.26 -0.53 -0.33
C LEU A 43 6.73 0.63 -1.17
N TRP A 44 5.98 0.30 -2.21
CA TRP A 44 5.28 1.26 -3.06
C TRP A 44 3.78 1.09 -2.91
N LEU A 45 3.12 2.14 -2.41
CA LEU A 45 1.69 2.17 -2.18
C LEU A 45 1.06 3.30 -2.96
N HIS A 46 -0.05 3.00 -3.63
CA HIS A 46 -0.89 3.97 -4.30
C HIS A 46 -2.25 4.03 -3.60
N TRP A 47 -2.51 5.16 -2.95
CA TRP A 47 -3.71 5.42 -2.18
C TRP A 47 -4.65 6.36 -2.93
N ASP A 48 -5.95 6.09 -2.83
CA ASP A 48 -7.00 7.02 -3.24
C ASP A 48 -7.13 8.13 -2.21
N ARG A 49 -6.73 9.35 -2.57
CA ARG A 49 -6.76 10.52 -1.69
C ARG A 49 -8.18 11.07 -1.48
N GLY A 50 -9.16 10.61 -2.25
CA GLY A 50 -10.57 10.94 -2.07
C GLY A 50 -11.25 10.13 -0.97
N VAL A 51 -10.64 9.02 -0.51
CA VAL A 51 -11.19 8.17 0.55
C VAL A 51 -10.73 8.68 1.93
N PRO A 52 -11.63 9.06 2.85
CA PRO A 52 -11.27 9.55 4.18
C PRO A 52 -10.42 8.57 4.99
N GLU A 53 -10.67 7.27 4.86
CA GLU A 53 -9.92 6.21 5.54
C GLU A 53 -8.48 6.06 5.01
N ALA A 54 -8.24 6.31 3.73
CA ALA A 54 -6.90 6.36 3.16
C ALA A 54 -6.17 7.61 3.63
N GLN A 55 -6.84 8.76 3.71
CA GLN A 55 -6.24 9.96 4.29
C GLN A 55 -5.90 9.81 5.77
N ALA A 56 -6.74 9.12 6.55
CA ALA A 56 -6.48 8.83 7.95
C ALA A 56 -5.27 7.89 8.10
N TRP A 57 -5.20 6.83 7.29
CA TRP A 57 -4.07 5.91 7.28
C TRP A 57 -2.78 6.61 6.87
N LEU A 58 -2.79 7.39 5.79
CA LEU A 58 -1.62 8.16 5.34
C LEU A 58 -1.13 9.12 6.43
N ARG A 59 -2.03 9.73 7.21
CA ARG A 59 -1.67 10.62 8.34
C ARG A 59 -1.04 9.85 9.50
N ASP A 60 -1.48 8.63 9.75
CA ASP A 60 -0.94 7.78 10.81
C ASP A 60 0.41 7.15 10.40
N SER A 61 0.53 6.72 9.14
CA SER A 61 1.69 6.01 8.61
C SER A 61 2.82 6.92 8.14
N ALA A 62 2.56 8.18 7.77
CA ALA A 62 3.56 9.11 7.22
C ALA A 62 4.55 9.68 8.25
N GLY A 63 4.57 9.11 9.46
CA GLY A 63 5.41 9.60 10.54
C GLY A 63 4.75 10.77 11.25
N ARG A 64 4.26 10.51 12.46
CA ARG A 64 4.30 11.55 13.50
C ARG A 64 5.77 11.86 13.75
N SER A 65 6.19 13.04 13.31
CA SER A 65 7.44 13.68 13.73
C SER A 65 7.42 13.98 15.22
#